data_AF-A0A7C4LIR5-F1
#
_entry.id   AF-A0A7C4LIR5-F1
#
_cell.length_a   1.000
_cell.length_b   1.000
_cell.length_c   1.000
_cell.angle_alpha   90.00
_cell.angle_beta   90.00
_cell.angle_gamma   90.00
#
_symmetry.space_group_name_H-M   'P 1'
#
loop_
_entity.id
_entity.type
_entity.pdbx_description
1 polymer ?
#
loop_
_entity_poly.entity_id
_entity_poly.type
_entity_poly.pdbx_seq_one_letter_code
_entity_poly.pdbx_strand_id
1 'polypeptide(L)'
;MRRISLVLGFVLIALGLSLYFALSRSEVAHRLGRGEPVHFLYLLRLIPDAPPDMALVASLSPQGLFSLILIPGTISVPKKGVWNTLSTLYALEGPPALSAAIANLLEISFVEEKEIEPGEWDRLIDELGGVVVRLTERLVVKEPPLSLDLPPGEQLLSPQKTRDFLVYCVHYAEDPSFSLARDFFQEF
;
A
#
# COMPACT_ATOMS: atom_id res chain seq x y z
N MET A 1 16.42 -16.02 16.39
CA MET A 1 15.21 -16.15 15.55
C MET A 1 14.33 -14.95 15.88
N ARG A 2 14.29 -13.96 14.97
CA ARG A 2 13.62 -12.67 15.16
C ARG A 2 12.14 -12.81 14.74
N ARG A 3 11.22 -12.29 15.53
CA ARG A 3 9.78 -12.23 15.20
C ARG A 3 9.31 -10.80 15.35
N ILE A 4 8.98 -10.15 14.24
CA ILE A 4 8.48 -8.77 14.21
C ILE A 4 6.98 -8.87 13.92
N SER A 5 6.15 -8.63 14.93
CA SER A 5 4.69 -8.66 14.78
C SER A 5 4.20 -7.21 14.72
N LEU A 6 3.64 -6.82 13.58
CA LEU A 6 3.37 -5.41 13.24
C LEU A 6 1.88 -5.18 12.98
N VAL A 7 1.27 -4.33 13.81
CA VAL A 7 -0.14 -3.96 13.66
C VAL A 7 -0.24 -2.80 12.67
N LEU A 8 -0.32 -3.14 11.38
CA LEU A 8 -0.42 -2.21 10.23
C LEU A 8 -1.83 -1.59 10.07
N GLY A 9 -2.71 -1.74 11.06
CA GLY A 9 -4.14 -1.43 10.95
C GLY A 9 -4.45 0.05 10.66
N PHE A 10 -3.57 0.98 11.01
CA PHE A 10 -3.87 2.41 10.91
C PHE A 10 -3.65 2.99 9.50
N VAL A 11 -2.68 2.48 8.73
CA VAL A 11 -2.51 2.85 7.31
C VAL A 11 -3.73 2.39 6.48
N LEU A 12 -4.33 1.27 6.87
CA LEU A 12 -5.55 0.76 6.28
C LEU A 12 -6.76 1.66 6.61
N ILE A 13 -6.82 2.20 7.83
CA ILE A 13 -7.84 3.15 8.28
C ILE A 13 -7.70 4.50 7.55
N ALA A 14 -6.47 4.97 7.34
CA ALA A 14 -6.13 6.14 6.54
C ALA A 14 -6.67 6.05 5.10
N LEU A 15 -6.46 4.91 4.47
CA LEU A 15 -7.03 4.63 3.15
C LEU A 15 -8.55 4.48 3.20
N GLY A 16 -9.08 3.84 4.26
CA GLY A 16 -10.52 3.79 4.55
C GLY A 16 -11.15 5.18 4.64
N LEU A 17 -10.43 6.17 5.16
CA LEU A 17 -10.84 7.58 5.20
C LEU A 17 -10.76 8.25 3.82
N SER A 18 -9.77 7.94 2.98
CA SER A 18 -9.80 8.36 1.57
C SER A 18 -10.98 7.74 0.80
N LEU A 19 -11.35 6.50 1.14
CA LEU A 19 -12.56 5.83 0.66
C LEU A 19 -13.85 6.49 1.17
N TYR A 20 -13.87 7.00 2.40
CA TYR A 20 -14.99 7.79 2.92
C TYR A 20 -15.22 9.06 2.09
N PHE A 21 -14.14 9.73 1.65
CA PHE A 21 -14.27 10.85 0.71
C PHE A 21 -14.69 10.38 -0.70
N ALA A 22 -14.28 9.19 -1.15
CA ALA A 22 -14.74 8.60 -2.40
C ALA A 22 -16.21 8.13 -2.35
N LEU A 23 -16.71 7.68 -1.19
CA LEU A 23 -18.10 7.30 -0.90
C LEU A 23 -19.07 8.49 -1.02
N SER A 24 -18.57 9.72 -1.01
CA SER A 24 -19.37 10.91 -1.35
C SER A 24 -19.76 10.97 -2.84
N ARG A 25 -19.22 10.07 -3.69
CA ARG A 25 -19.56 9.96 -5.12
C ARG A 25 -20.75 9.01 -5.32
N SER A 26 -21.73 9.48 -6.09
CA SER A 26 -22.97 8.75 -6.42
C SER A 26 -22.73 7.35 -7.02
N GLU A 27 -21.61 7.14 -7.72
CA GLU A 27 -21.25 5.87 -8.35
C GLU A 27 -20.95 4.76 -7.34
N VAL A 28 -20.28 5.07 -6.23
CA VAL A 28 -19.92 4.08 -5.21
C VAL A 28 -21.18 3.56 -4.52
N ALA A 29 -22.05 4.48 -4.09
CA ALA A 29 -23.34 4.14 -3.49
C ALA A 29 -24.24 3.36 -4.46
N HIS A 30 -24.22 3.72 -5.75
CA HIS A 30 -24.99 3.03 -6.78
C HIS A 30 -24.53 1.57 -6.98
N ARG A 31 -23.22 1.32 -7.11
CA ARG A 31 -22.67 -0.03 -7.28
C ARG A 31 -22.90 -0.90 -6.06
N LEU A 32 -22.62 -0.38 -4.86
CA LEU A 32 -22.89 -1.12 -3.62
C LEU A 32 -24.39 -1.42 -3.46
N GLY A 33 -25.26 -0.48 -3.81
CA GLY A 33 -26.72 -0.66 -3.81
C GLY A 33 -27.21 -1.74 -4.79
N ARG A 34 -26.43 -2.05 -5.84
CA ARG A 34 -26.70 -3.14 -6.80
C ARG A 34 -26.10 -4.48 -6.37
N GLY A 35 -25.40 -4.53 -5.24
CA GLY A 35 -24.70 -5.75 -4.82
C GLY A 35 -23.37 -5.97 -5.53
N GLU A 36 -22.78 -4.94 -6.14
CA GLU A 36 -21.49 -5.01 -6.83
C GLU A 36 -20.37 -4.46 -5.92
N PRO A 37 -19.22 -5.15 -5.79
CA PRO A 37 -18.08 -4.62 -5.05
C PRO A 37 -17.46 -3.41 -5.78
N VAL A 38 -16.80 -2.55 -5.00
CA VAL A 38 -16.11 -1.37 -5.50
C VAL A 38 -14.63 -1.50 -5.21
N HIS A 39 -13.80 -1.26 -6.23
CA HIS A 39 -12.35 -1.35 -6.12
C HIS A 39 -11.70 -0.02 -6.47
N PHE A 40 -10.69 0.34 -5.70
CA PHE A 40 -9.88 1.54 -5.87
C PHE A 40 -8.42 1.10 -6.04
N LEU A 41 -7.71 1.77 -6.93
CA LEU A 41 -6.28 1.57 -7.12
C LEU A 41 -5.51 2.81 -6.69
N TYR A 42 -4.55 2.63 -5.78
CA TYR A 42 -3.61 3.65 -5.39
C TYR A 42 -2.20 3.23 -5.81
N LEU A 43 -1.58 4.02 -6.68
CA LEU A 43 -0.17 3.85 -7.04
C LEU A 43 0.66 4.68 -6.08
N LEU A 44 1.40 4.04 -5.18
CA LEU A 44 2.11 4.72 -4.11
C LEU A 44 3.55 5.02 -4.55
N ARG A 45 3.84 6.31 -4.74
CA ARG A 45 5.20 6.79 -4.95
C ARG A 45 5.80 7.18 -3.61
N LEU A 46 6.61 6.30 -3.05
CA LEU A 46 7.20 6.48 -1.72
C LEU A 46 8.58 7.16 -1.77
N ILE A 47 9.27 7.10 -2.90
CA ILE A 47 10.56 7.78 -3.12
C ILE A 47 10.34 8.89 -4.16
N PRO A 48 10.75 10.14 -3.88
CA PRO A 48 10.69 11.22 -4.86
C PRO A 48 11.38 10.85 -6.17
N ASP A 49 10.77 11.21 -7.30
CA ASP A 49 11.28 10.97 -8.66
C ASP A 49 11.49 9.49 -9.06
N ALA A 50 11.14 8.53 -8.20
CA ALA A 50 11.12 7.11 -8.53
C ALA A 50 9.75 6.67 -9.09
N PRO A 51 9.69 5.59 -9.89
CA PRO A 51 8.44 4.89 -10.18
C PRO A 51 7.70 4.47 -8.90
N PRO A 52 6.37 4.26 -8.94
CA PRO A 52 5.64 3.66 -7.84
C PRO A 52 6.22 2.28 -7.50
N ASP A 53 6.70 2.13 -6.27
CA ASP A 53 7.28 0.89 -5.77
C ASP A 53 6.21 -0.10 -5.30
N MET A 54 4.97 0.37 -5.15
CA MET A 54 3.85 -0.38 -4.62
C MET A 54 2.54 0.12 -5.22
N ALA A 55 1.63 -0.81 -5.47
CA ALA A 55 0.22 -0.52 -5.66
C ALA A 55 -0.59 -1.02 -4.47
N LEU A 56 -1.63 -0.29 -4.10
CA LEU A 56 -2.58 -0.65 -3.06
C LEU A 56 -3.97 -0.70 -3.66
N VAL A 57 -4.57 -1.88 -3.64
CA VAL A 57 -5.93 -2.09 -4.06
C VAL A 57 -6.82 -2.13 -2.84
N ALA A 58 -7.78 -1.22 -2.78
CA ALA A 58 -8.76 -1.15 -1.72
C ALA A 58 -10.12 -1.57 -2.26
N SER A 59 -10.74 -2.55 -1.61
CA SER A 59 -12.02 -3.09 -2.05
C SER A 59 -13.05 -2.99 -0.94
N LEU A 60 -14.26 -2.57 -1.31
CA LEU A 60 -15.41 -2.51 -0.42
C LEU A 60 -16.51 -3.40 -1.00
N SER A 61 -16.94 -4.39 -0.21
CA SER A 61 -18.04 -5.26 -0.59
C SER A 61 -19.40 -4.63 -0.23
N PRO A 62 -20.49 -5.06 -0.89
CA PRO A 62 -21.85 -4.62 -0.56
C PRO A 62 -22.27 -4.94 0.89
N GLN A 63 -21.62 -5.93 1.52
CA GLN A 63 -21.87 -6.31 2.91
C GLN A 63 -21.11 -5.44 3.91
N GLY A 64 -20.37 -4.43 3.44
CA GLY A 64 -19.54 -3.57 4.27
C GLY A 64 -18.19 -4.20 4.63
N LEU A 65 -17.78 -5.29 3.97
CA LEU A 65 -16.46 -5.87 4.17
C LEU A 65 -15.43 -5.05 3.41
N PHE A 66 -14.35 -4.71 4.09
CA PHE A 66 -13.24 -3.95 3.53
C PHE A 66 -12.00 -4.81 3.44
N SER A 67 -11.34 -4.80 2.28
CA SER A 67 -10.09 -5.53 2.07
C SER A 67 -9.06 -4.65 1.38
N LEU A 68 -7.81 -4.82 1.78
CA LEU A 68 -6.67 -4.12 1.20
C LEU A 68 -5.64 -5.13 0.72
N ILE A 69 -5.17 -4.93 -0.51
CA ILE A 69 -4.17 -5.78 -1.16
C ILE A 69 -3.00 -4.88 -1.52
N LEU A 70 -1.85 -5.18 -0.93
CA LEU A 70 -0.58 -4.53 -1.28
C LEU A 70 0.09 -5.37 -2.36
N ILE A 71 0.47 -4.72 -3.45
CA ILE A 71 1.07 -5.34 -4.63
C ILE A 71 2.44 -4.70 -4.84
N PRO A 72 3.53 -5.41 -4.50
CA PRO A 72 4.88 -4.92 -4.74
C PRO A 72 5.14 -4.64 -6.22
N GLY A 73 5.85 -3.56 -6.52
CA GLY A 73 6.29 -3.21 -7.87
C GLY A 73 7.22 -4.26 -8.50
N THR A 74 7.80 -5.15 -7.69
CA THR A 74 8.65 -6.26 -8.10
C THR A 74 7.88 -7.45 -8.70
N ILE A 75 6.55 -7.51 -8.55
CA ILE A 75 5.73 -8.57 -9.16
C ILE A 75 5.86 -8.50 -10.67
N SER A 76 6.16 -9.65 -11.29
CA SER A 76 6.24 -9.79 -12.73
C SER A 76 4.89 -10.18 -13.33
N VAL A 77 4.49 -9.47 -14.39
CA VAL A 77 3.28 -9.73 -15.16
C VAL A 77 3.60 -9.94 -16.63
N PRO A 78 2.89 -10.85 -17.32
CA PRO A 78 3.10 -11.08 -18.73
C PRO A 78 2.44 -9.97 -19.55
N LYS A 79 3.18 -9.36 -20.48
CA LYS A 79 2.65 -8.40 -21.44
C LYS A 79 3.27 -8.62 -22.82
N LYS A 80 2.42 -8.86 -23.83
CA LYS A 80 2.84 -9.16 -25.22
C LYS A 80 3.91 -10.26 -25.32
N GLY A 81 3.82 -11.28 -24.46
CA GLY A 81 4.77 -12.40 -24.43
C GLY A 81 6.09 -12.13 -23.69
N VAL A 82 6.27 -10.95 -23.08
CA VAL A 82 7.44 -10.61 -22.25
C VAL A 82 6.99 -10.40 -20.80
N TRP A 83 7.74 -10.98 -19.87
CA TRP A 83 7.55 -10.75 -18.44
C TRP A 83 8.24 -9.45 -18.03
N ASN A 84 7.47 -8.53 -17.45
CA ASN A 84 8.00 -7.27 -16.91
C ASN A 84 7.53 -7.12 -15.47
N THR A 85 8.37 -6.57 -14.60
CA THR A 85 7.90 -6.15 -13.27
C THR A 85 6.90 -5.00 -13.42
N LEU A 86 5.97 -4.86 -12.48
CA LEU A 86 5.03 -3.73 -12.44
C LEU A 86 5.76 -2.38 -12.46
N SER A 87 6.88 -2.26 -11.74
CA SER A 87 7.74 -1.06 -11.76
C SER A 87 8.36 -0.79 -13.13
N THR A 88 8.83 -1.84 -13.82
CA THR A 88 9.38 -1.74 -15.18
C THR A 88 8.29 -1.33 -16.17
N LEU A 89 7.11 -1.92 -16.04
CA LEU A 89 5.96 -1.62 -16.89
C LEU A 89 5.53 -0.16 -16.74
N TYR A 90 5.50 0.35 -15.51
CA TYR A 90 5.25 1.76 -15.24
C TYR A 90 6.30 2.65 -15.91
N ALA A 91 7.58 2.34 -15.77
CA ALA A 91 8.65 3.14 -16.36
C ALA A 91 8.59 3.19 -17.90
N LEU A 92 8.12 2.12 -18.54
CA LEU A 92 8.04 2.01 -19.99
C LEU A 92 6.78 2.64 -20.58
N GLU A 93 5.63 2.48 -19.92
CA GLU A 93 4.31 2.77 -20.51
C GLU A 93 3.41 3.65 -19.64
N GLY A 94 3.86 4.00 -18.44
CA GLY A 94 3.19 4.91 -17.53
C GLY A 94 2.04 4.30 -16.71
N PRO A 95 1.33 5.14 -15.94
CA PRO A 95 0.28 4.72 -15.01
C PRO A 95 -0.85 3.89 -15.64
N PRO A 96 -1.42 4.24 -16.82
CA PRO A 96 -2.54 3.48 -17.38
C PRO A 96 -2.17 2.03 -17.73
N ALA A 97 -0.94 1.79 -18.18
CA ALA A 97 -0.46 0.46 -18.49
C ALA A 97 -0.28 -0.40 -17.23
N LEU A 98 0.23 0.21 -16.15
CA LEU A 98 0.35 -0.44 -14.86
C LEU A 98 -1.04 -0.80 -14.30
N SER A 99 -1.96 0.15 -14.30
CA SER A 99 -3.34 -0.07 -13.83
C SER A 99 -4.02 -1.22 -14.56
N ALA A 100 -3.97 -1.22 -15.89
CA ALA A 100 -4.55 -2.28 -16.70
C ALA A 100 -3.93 -3.65 -16.39
N ALA A 101 -2.62 -3.70 -16.12
CA ALA A 101 -1.97 -4.95 -15.73
C ALA A 101 -2.43 -5.45 -14.35
N ILE A 102 -2.61 -4.55 -13.38
CA ILE A 102 -3.12 -4.91 -12.04
C ILE A 102 -4.58 -5.35 -12.12
N ALA A 103 -5.41 -4.64 -12.89
CA ALA A 103 -6.81 -5.01 -13.13
C ALA A 103 -6.92 -6.42 -13.72
N ASN A 104 -6.07 -6.74 -14.71
CA ASN A 104 -6.01 -8.08 -15.31
C ASN A 104 -5.46 -9.13 -14.34
N LEU A 105 -4.46 -8.79 -13.52
CA LEU A 105 -3.88 -9.70 -12.53
C LEU A 105 -4.90 -10.13 -11.48
N LEU A 106 -5.75 -9.20 -11.06
CA LEU A 106 -6.76 -9.41 -10.03
C LEU A 106 -8.15 -9.76 -10.58
N GLU A 107 -8.34 -9.71 -11.89
CA GLU A 107 -9.62 -9.90 -12.57
C GLU A 107 -10.73 -8.95 -12.05
N ILE A 108 -10.38 -7.68 -11.79
CA ILE A 108 -11.30 -6.65 -11.29
C ILE A 108 -11.28 -5.38 -12.15
N SER A 109 -12.24 -4.49 -11.90
CA SER A 109 -12.27 -3.13 -12.47
C SER A 109 -12.19 -2.08 -11.38
N PHE A 110 -11.44 -1.00 -11.63
CA PHE A 110 -11.31 0.10 -10.69
C PHE A 110 -12.34 1.19 -10.99
N VAL A 111 -12.96 1.73 -9.93
CA VAL A 111 -13.84 2.90 -10.03
C VAL A 111 -13.03 4.19 -10.01
N GLU A 112 -11.88 4.17 -9.34
CA GLU A 112 -10.94 5.28 -9.31
C GLU A 112 -9.52 4.75 -9.18
N GLU A 113 -8.63 5.46 -9.87
CA GLU A 113 -7.21 5.19 -9.93
C GLU A 113 -6.51 6.50 -9.57
N LYS A 114 -5.64 6.46 -8.56
CA LYS A 114 -4.93 7.64 -8.10
C LYS A 114 -3.46 7.32 -7.84
N GLU A 115 -2.57 8.15 -8.36
CA GLU A 115 -1.19 8.16 -7.91
C GLU A 115 -1.08 9.03 -6.65
N ILE A 116 -0.41 8.51 -5.62
CA ILE A 116 -0.14 9.22 -4.37
C ILE A 116 1.32 9.60 -4.36
N GLU A 117 1.56 10.90 -4.50
CA GLU A 117 2.90 11.48 -4.42
C GLU A 117 3.42 11.50 -2.97
N PRO A 118 4.74 11.54 -2.73
CA PRO A 118 5.31 11.55 -1.39
C PRO A 118 4.76 12.67 -0.49
N GLY A 119 4.47 13.85 -1.07
CA GLY A 119 3.89 14.97 -0.34
C GLY A 119 2.40 14.83 -0.03
N GLU A 120 1.64 14.11 -0.85
CA GLU A 120 0.24 13.78 -0.55
C GLU A 120 0.15 12.72 0.54
N TRP A 121 1.06 11.74 0.50
CA TRP A 121 1.25 10.79 1.59
C TRP A 121 1.54 11.51 2.91
N ASP A 122 2.48 12.47 2.89
CA ASP A 122 2.89 13.14 4.11
C ASP A 122 1.72 13.89 4.77
N ARG A 123 0.94 14.61 3.95
CA ARG A 123 -0.28 15.31 4.41
C ARG A 123 -1.31 14.35 4.98
N LEU A 124 -1.55 13.22 4.30
CA LEU A 124 -2.52 12.22 4.75
C LEU A 124 -2.15 11.67 6.14
N ILE A 125 -0.88 11.38 6.39
CA ILE A 125 -0.44 10.88 7.69
C ILE A 125 -0.48 11.97 8.76
N ASP A 126 -0.14 13.22 8.43
CA ASP A 126 -0.25 14.34 9.36
C ASP A 126 -1.70 14.62 9.78
N GLU A 127 -2.65 14.60 8.82
CA GLU A 127 -4.09 14.78 9.10
C GLU A 127 -4.65 13.70 10.04
N LEU A 128 -4.02 12.52 10.06
CA LEU A 128 -4.38 11.41 10.93
C LEU A 128 -3.71 11.46 12.29
N GLY A 129 -2.80 12.42 12.52
CA GLY A 129 -2.02 12.52 13.74
C GLY A 129 -0.88 11.50 13.84
N GLY A 130 -0.46 10.91 12.72
CA GLY A 130 0.62 9.92 12.65
C GLY A 130 0.14 8.46 12.64
N VAL A 131 1.09 7.53 12.57
CA VAL A 131 0.82 6.08 12.54
C VAL A 131 1.52 5.40 13.71
N VAL A 132 0.79 4.64 14.51
CA VAL A 132 1.39 3.82 15.57
C VAL A 132 1.90 2.51 14.97
N VAL A 133 3.18 2.23 15.15
CA VAL A 133 3.82 0.95 14.82
C VAL A 133 4.37 0.34 16.10
N ARG A 134 4.18 -0.97 16.27
CA ARG A 134 4.81 -1.74 17.34
C ARG A 134 5.89 -2.63 16.76
N LEU A 135 7.12 -2.47 17.25
CA LEU A 135 8.25 -3.32 16.88
C LEU A 135 8.63 -4.23 18.04
N THR A 136 8.90 -5.50 17.77
CA THR A 136 9.42 -6.42 18.78
C THR A 136 10.90 -6.18 19.06
N GLU A 137 11.64 -5.71 18.06
CA GLU A 137 13.09 -5.47 18.11
C GLU A 137 13.43 -4.10 17.51
N ARG A 138 14.62 -3.57 17.80
CA ARG A 138 15.08 -2.32 17.20
C ARG A 138 15.33 -2.50 15.70
N LEU A 139 14.73 -1.65 14.88
CA LEU A 139 15.00 -1.54 13.45
C LEU A 139 15.94 -0.37 13.19
N VAL A 140 17.12 -0.64 12.64
CA VAL A 140 18.08 0.40 12.22
C VAL A 140 18.48 0.18 10.77
N VAL A 141 18.19 1.16 9.91
CA VAL A 141 18.58 1.18 8.49
C VAL A 141 19.15 2.57 8.21
N LYS A 142 20.38 2.64 7.68
CA LYS A 142 21.07 3.91 7.38
C LYS A 142 21.58 3.98 5.94
N GLU A 143 20.95 3.22 5.05
CA GLU A 143 21.32 3.13 3.64
C GLU A 143 20.43 4.06 2.83
N PRO A 144 20.98 5.05 2.11
CA PRO A 144 20.17 5.94 1.27
C PRO A 144 19.28 5.15 0.30
N PRO A 145 18.00 5.52 0.12
CA PRO A 145 17.35 6.72 0.65
C PRO A 145 16.80 6.60 2.09
N LEU A 146 16.95 5.45 2.73
CA LEU A 146 16.37 5.14 4.04
C LEU A 146 17.24 5.61 5.21
N SER A 147 16.58 6.22 6.20
CA SER A 147 17.19 6.54 7.50
C SER A 147 16.20 6.24 8.62
N LEU A 148 16.14 4.97 9.03
CA LEU A 148 15.28 4.48 10.09
C LEU A 148 16.10 4.13 11.32
N ASP A 149 15.66 4.62 12.47
CA ASP A 149 16.08 4.14 13.78
C ASP A 149 14.84 4.11 14.67
N LEU A 150 14.26 2.92 14.80
CA LEU A 150 13.03 2.67 15.53
C LEU A 150 13.34 1.67 16.67
N PRO A 151 13.27 2.08 17.95
CA PRO A 151 13.39 1.17 19.09
C PRO A 151 12.30 0.07 19.15
N PRO A 152 12.47 -0.97 19.96
CA PRO A 152 11.37 -1.89 20.27
C PRO A 152 10.27 -1.16 21.05
N GLY A 153 9.03 -1.66 20.93
CA GLY A 153 7.83 -1.10 21.56
C GLY A 153 6.92 -0.36 20.58
N GLU A 154 5.89 0.29 21.13
CA GLU A 154 4.97 1.13 20.38
C GLU A 154 5.57 2.51 20.12
N GLN A 155 5.45 2.98 18.88
CA GLN A 155 5.96 4.26 18.44
C GLN A 155 4.96 4.93 17.53
N LEU A 156 4.72 6.22 17.76
CA LEU A 156 4.07 7.07 16.79
C LEU A 156 5.10 7.52 15.74
N LEU A 157 4.87 7.12 14.49
CA LEU A 157 5.68 7.49 13.35
C LEU A 157 5.20 8.81 12.76
N SER A 158 6.14 9.70 12.48
CA SER A 158 5.92 10.88 11.65
C SER A 158 5.65 10.45 10.19
N PRO A 159 5.11 11.34 9.34
CA PRO A 159 4.82 11.00 7.95
C PRO A 159 6.02 10.45 7.18
N GLN A 160 7.17 11.15 7.26
CA GLN A 160 8.42 10.72 6.64
C GLN A 160 8.86 9.33 7.16
N LYS A 161 8.84 9.11 8.48
CA LYS A 161 9.21 7.81 9.06
C LYS A 161 8.25 6.70 8.63
N THR A 162 6.97 7.00 8.44
CA THR A 162 5.98 6.04 7.95
C THR A 162 6.27 5.65 6.50
N ARG A 163 6.63 6.61 5.65
CA ARG A 163 7.01 6.38 4.26
C ARG A 163 8.29 5.55 4.16
N ASP A 164 9.33 5.94 4.89
CA ASP A 164 10.61 5.22 4.96
C ASP A 164 10.39 3.79 5.47
N PHE A 165 9.53 3.62 6.47
CA PHE A 165 9.15 2.32 6.99
C PHE A 165 8.47 1.46 5.91
N LEU A 166 7.56 2.01 5.11
CA LEU A 166 6.94 1.28 4.00
C LEU A 166 7.94 0.94 2.89
N VAL A 167 8.84 1.85 2.54
CA VAL A 167 9.92 1.59 1.57
C VAL A 167 10.80 0.43 2.06
N TYR A 168 11.17 0.42 3.35
CA TYR A 168 11.85 -0.71 3.96
C TYR A 168 11.05 -2.01 3.80
N CYS A 169 9.74 -1.98 4.09
CA CYS A 169 8.87 -3.13 3.95
C CYS A 169 8.78 -3.69 2.53
N VAL A 170 8.92 -2.84 1.50
CA VAL A 170 8.78 -3.25 0.10
C VAL A 170 10.09 -3.75 -0.48
N HIS A 171 11.17 -2.98 -0.26
CA HIS A 171 12.45 -3.22 -0.91
C HIS A 171 13.35 -4.20 -0.14
N TYR A 172 13.12 -4.35 1.17
CA TYR A 172 13.98 -5.16 2.04
C TYR A 172 13.22 -6.32 2.72
N ALA A 173 12.02 -6.66 2.23
CA ALA A 173 11.20 -7.80 2.69
C ALA A 173 11.78 -9.18 2.36
N GLU A 174 12.96 -9.27 1.73
CA GLU A 174 13.69 -10.54 1.59
C GLU A 174 14.24 -11.06 2.92
N ASP A 175 14.13 -10.30 4.03
CA ASP A 175 14.32 -10.85 5.37
C ASP A 175 13.13 -11.76 5.73
N PRO A 176 13.30 -13.10 5.81
CA PRO A 176 12.22 -14.04 6.11
C PRO A 176 11.59 -13.85 7.49
N SER A 177 12.15 -12.99 8.36
CA SER A 177 11.55 -12.58 9.63
C SER A 177 10.57 -11.41 9.52
N PHE A 178 10.49 -10.76 8.35
CA PHE A 178 9.70 -9.56 8.09
C PHE A 178 8.78 -9.79 6.89
N SER A 179 7.62 -10.40 7.14
CA SER A 179 6.54 -10.45 6.16
C SER A 179 5.34 -9.70 6.73
N LEU A 180 4.90 -8.67 6.01
CA LEU A 180 3.68 -7.91 6.29
C LEU A 180 2.44 -8.81 6.45
N ALA A 181 2.49 -10.04 5.94
CA ALA A 181 1.39 -11.00 5.96
C ALA A 181 1.59 -12.17 6.95
N ARG A 182 2.80 -12.40 7.47
CA ARG A 182 3.11 -13.65 8.18
C ARG A 182 2.49 -13.75 9.56
N ASP A 183 2.37 -12.64 10.28
CA ASP A 183 1.80 -12.61 11.64
C ASP A 183 0.37 -12.05 11.68
N PHE A 184 -0.12 -11.39 10.61
CA PHE A 184 -1.48 -10.83 10.58
C PHE A 184 -2.58 -11.92 10.65
N PHE A 185 -2.29 -13.12 10.16
CA PHE A 185 -3.20 -14.27 10.22
C PHE A 185 -2.95 -15.22 11.41
N GLN A 186 -1.95 -14.96 12.27
CA GLN A 186 -1.65 -15.82 13.42
C GLN A 186 -2.32 -15.36 14.72
N GLU A 187 -2.91 -14.15 14.75
CA GLU A 187 -3.59 -13.60 15.92
C GLU A 187 -5.13 -13.58 15.83
N PHE A 188 -5.72 -14.37 14.93
CA PHE A 188 -7.17 -14.61 14.89
C PHE A 188 -7.51 -16.10 14.89
#